data_AF-A0A972Y4V1-F1
#
_entry.id   AF-A0A972Y4V1-F1
#
_cell.length_a   1.000
_cell.length_b   1.000
_cell.length_c   1.000
_cell.angle_alpha   90.00
_cell.angle_beta   90.00
_cell.angle_gamma   90.00
#
_symmetry.space_group_name_H-M   'P 1'
#
loop_
_entity.id
_entity.type
_entity.pdbx_description
1 polymer ?
#
loop_
_entity_poly.entity_id
_entity_poly.type
_entity_poly.pdbx_seq_one_letter_code
_entity_poly.pdbx_strand_id
1 'polypeptide(L)'
;MSNYIDEERYIRAKKRVEKIKGFYIHLAVYIIVNLFILGVKFIDDYKDGDNFWEFGSFGTVFFWGIGLAVHAISVFGFGFVFGKNWEERKLKQFMDEEKGERQRWE
;
A
#
# COMPACT_ATOMS: atom_id res chain seq x y z
N MET A 1 -21.29 11.40 27.86
CA MET A 1 -21.33 10.43 26.76
C MET A 1 -20.94 11.07 25.41
N SER A 2 -21.58 12.16 24.96
CA SER A 2 -21.26 12.82 23.66
C SER A 2 -19.79 13.21 23.49
N ASN A 3 -19.22 13.95 24.45
CA ASN A 3 -17.83 14.41 24.37
C ASN A 3 -16.79 13.28 24.25
N TYR A 4 -17.07 12.10 24.84
CA TYR A 4 -16.15 10.96 24.79
C TYR A 4 -16.14 10.30 23.40
N ILE A 5 -17.31 10.22 22.75
CA ILE A 5 -17.45 9.68 21.39
C ILE A 5 -16.78 10.61 20.37
N ASP A 6 -16.89 11.93 20.58
CA ASP A 6 -16.25 12.93 19.72
C ASP A 6 -14.73 12.93 19.86
N GLU A 7 -14.21 12.78 21.10
CA GLU A 7 -12.78 12.68 21.37
C GLU A 7 -12.16 11.41 20.76
N GLU A 8 -12.82 10.25 20.89
CA GLU A 8 -12.36 9.02 20.23
C GLU A 8 -12.33 9.13 18.70
N ARG A 9 -13.38 9.72 18.10
CA ARG A 9 -13.45 9.94 16.65
C ARG A 9 -12.31 10.84 16.18
N TYR A 10 -12.04 11.91 16.92
CA TYR A 10 -10.94 12.82 16.66
C TYR A 10 -9.58 12.11 16.74
N ILE A 11 -9.34 11.33 17.80
CA ILE A 11 -8.08 10.57 17.97
C ILE A 11 -7.88 9.57 16.83
N ARG A 12 -8.93 8.84 16.42
CA ARG A 12 -8.88 7.90 15.29
C ARG A 12 -8.55 8.62 13.98
N ALA A 13 -9.20 9.77 13.72
CA ALA A 13 -8.93 10.59 12.54
C ALA A 13 -7.49 11.11 12.53
N LYS A 14 -6.99 11.62 13.67
CA LYS A 14 -5.60 12.10 13.82
C LYS A 14 -4.58 10.99 13.54
N LYS A 15 -4.76 9.81 14.15
CA LYS A 15 -3.88 8.64 13.90
C LYS A 15 -3.86 8.25 12.43
N ARG A 16 -5.00 8.36 11.73
CA ARG A 16 -5.08 8.06 10.30
C ARG A 16 -4.27 9.07 9.48
N VAL A 17 -4.36 10.36 9.80
CA VAL A 17 -3.57 11.41 9.15
C VAL A 17 -2.07 11.20 9.37
N GLU A 18 -1.65 10.83 10.59
CA GLU A 18 -0.25 10.54 10.91
C GLU A 18 0.29 9.36 10.09
N LYS A 19 -0.48 8.27 9.95
CA LYS A 19 -0.12 7.13 9.10
C LYS A 19 0.03 7.52 7.63
N ILE A 20 -0.90 8.33 7.11
CA ILE A 20 -0.84 8.83 5.72
C ILE A 20 0.40 9.68 5.51
N LYS A 21 0.72 10.60 6.43
CA LYS A 21 1.95 11.40 6.37
C LYS A 21 3.20 10.53 6.42
N GLY A 22 3.24 9.54 7.30
CA GLY A 22 4.35 8.59 7.40
C GLY A 22 4.58 7.82 6.10
N PHE A 23 3.52 7.37 5.44
CA PHE A 23 3.62 6.74 4.13
C PHE A 23 4.20 7.68 3.07
N TYR A 24 3.75 8.93 2.98
CA TYR A 24 4.29 9.88 2.00
C TYR A 24 5.77 10.17 2.22
N ILE A 25 6.22 10.25 3.48
CA ILE A 25 7.65 10.39 3.79
C ILE A 25 8.40 9.15 3.30
N HIS A 26 7.91 7.95 3.61
CA HIS A 26 8.54 6.70 3.18
C HIS A 26 8.60 6.59 1.64
N LEU A 27 7.53 6.96 0.95
CA LEU A 27 7.45 7.02 -0.51
C LEU A 27 8.46 8.02 -1.09
N ALA A 28 8.58 9.21 -0.51
CA ALA A 28 9.53 10.23 -0.95
C ALA A 28 10.98 9.73 -0.81
N VAL A 29 11.31 9.16 0.35
CA VAL A 29 12.64 8.56 0.60
C VAL A 29 12.91 7.43 -0.39
N TYR A 30 11.93 6.55 -0.63
CA TYR A 30 12.04 5.48 -1.60
C TYR A 30 12.35 6.02 -3.01
N ILE A 31 11.64 7.05 -3.48
CA ILE A 31 11.88 7.64 -4.81
C ILE A 31 13.28 8.24 -4.89
N ILE A 32 13.66 9.07 -3.92
CA ILE A 32 14.96 9.78 -3.93
C ILE A 32 16.11 8.78 -3.92
N VAL A 33 16.07 7.78 -3.03
CA VAL A 33 17.14 6.78 -2.89
C VAL A 33 17.22 5.89 -4.15
N ASN A 34 16.10 5.42 -4.69
CA ASN A 34 16.12 4.59 -5.89
C ASN A 34 16.57 5.39 -7.12
N LEU A 35 16.18 6.65 -7.27
CA LEU A 35 16.69 7.51 -8.34
C LEU A 35 18.21 7.71 -8.23
N PHE A 36 18.73 7.89 -7.02
CA PHE A 36 20.17 8.00 -6.80
C PHE A 36 20.90 6.70 -7.18
N ILE A 37 20.41 5.55 -6.72
CA ILE A 37 21.00 4.23 -7.02
C ILE A 37 20.97 3.97 -8.53
N LEU A 38 19.82 4.16 -9.18
CA LEU A 38 19.69 3.97 -10.63
C LEU A 38 20.56 4.96 -11.40
N GLY A 39 20.68 6.20 -10.94
CA GLY A 39 21.53 7.22 -11.56
C GLY A 39 23.01 6.87 -11.50
N VAL A 40 23.51 6.40 -10.35
CA VAL A 40 24.89 5.91 -10.21
C VAL A 40 25.12 4.71 -11.11
N LYS A 41 24.22 3.72 -11.06
CA LYS A 41 24.33 2.49 -11.87
C LYS A 41 24.30 2.77 -13.37
N PHE A 42 23.49 3.74 -13.81
CA PHE A 42 23.45 4.19 -15.20
C PHE A 42 24.77 4.82 -15.65
N ILE A 43 25.41 5.62 -14.79
CA ILE A 43 26.70 6.24 -15.09
C ILE A 43 27.81 5.19 -15.16
N ASP A 44 27.80 4.19 -14.27
CA ASP A 44 28.79 3.12 -14.25
C ASP A 44 28.64 2.20 -15.47
N ASP A 45 27.42 1.73 -15.77
CA ASP A 45 27.15 0.87 -16.92
C ASP A 45 27.48 1.59 -18.26
N TYR A 46 27.24 2.90 -18.34
CA TYR A 46 27.62 3.71 -19.51
C TYR A 46 29.14 3.80 -19.71
N LYS A 47 29.94 3.74 -18.63
CA LYS A 47 31.41 3.79 -18.72
C LYS A 47 32.02 2.43 -19.05
N ASP A 48 31.46 1.36 -18.50
CA ASP A 48 32.00 0.01 -18.66
C ASP A 48 31.45 -0.70 -19.92
N GLY A 49 30.44 -0.12 -20.58
CA GLY A 49 29.83 -0.68 -21.79
C GLY A 49 28.84 -1.80 -21.51
N ASP A 50 28.38 -1.91 -20.26
CA ASP A 50 27.46 -2.93 -19.78
C ASP A 50 25.99 -2.55 -20.05
N ASN A 51 25.12 -3.57 -20.09
CA ASN A 51 23.70 -3.39 -20.36
C ASN A 51 22.94 -2.97 -19.10
N PHE A 52 22.75 -1.66 -18.92
CA PHE A 52 21.94 -1.08 -17.84
C PHE A 52 20.52 -1.65 -17.72
N TRP A 53 19.96 -2.14 -18.82
CA TRP A 53 18.60 -2.69 -18.88
C TRP A 53 18.48 -4.11 -18.32
N GLU A 54 19.56 -4.70 -17.79
CA GLU A 54 19.46 -5.99 -17.12
C GLU A 54 18.57 -5.94 -15.87
N PHE A 55 17.81 -7.01 -15.66
CA PHE A 55 16.85 -7.12 -14.56
C PHE A 55 17.51 -6.94 -13.18
N GLY A 56 18.81 -7.26 -13.06
CA GLY A 56 19.60 -7.02 -11.86
C GLY A 56 19.77 -5.54 -11.47
N SER A 57 19.63 -4.61 -12.42
CA SER A 57 19.65 -3.16 -12.16
C SER A 57 18.36 -2.65 -11.51
N PHE A 58 17.24 -3.34 -11.74
CA PHE A 58 15.94 -2.97 -11.19
C PHE A 58 15.50 -3.82 -10.00
N GLY A 59 16.24 -4.89 -9.66
CA GLY A 59 15.89 -5.79 -8.55
C GLY A 59 15.66 -5.05 -7.23
N THR A 60 16.54 -4.11 -6.86
CA THR A 60 16.40 -3.32 -5.63
C THR A 60 15.10 -2.52 -5.61
N VAL A 61 14.77 -1.84 -6.71
CA VAL A 61 13.54 -1.08 -6.87
C VAL A 61 12.34 -2.01 -6.77
N PHE A 62 12.39 -3.16 -7.45
CA PHE A 62 11.28 -4.12 -7.49
C PHE A 62 10.95 -4.68 -6.10
N PHE A 63 11.93 -5.26 -5.40
CA PHE A 63 11.70 -5.88 -4.10
C PHE A 63 11.32 -4.88 -3.02
N TRP A 64 11.94 -3.69 -3.01
CA TRP A 64 11.53 -2.62 -2.08
C TRP A 64 10.16 -2.06 -2.44
N GLY A 65 9.82 -1.99 -3.73
CA GLY A 65 8.51 -1.59 -4.23
C GLY A 65 7.38 -2.50 -3.73
N ILE A 66 7.63 -3.80 -3.58
CA ILE A 66 6.67 -4.73 -2.95
C ILE A 66 6.41 -4.33 -1.49
N GLY A 67 7.47 -4.05 -0.71
CA GLY A 67 7.33 -3.60 0.68
C GLY A 67 6.57 -2.28 0.80
N LEU A 68 6.83 -1.34 -0.11
CA LEU A 68 6.12 -0.07 -0.20
C LEU A 68 4.64 -0.27 -0.55
N ALA A 69 4.31 -1.18 -1.47
CA ALA A 69 2.94 -1.52 -1.83
C ALA A 69 2.16 -2.13 -0.66
N VAL A 70 2.78 -3.04 0.11
CA VAL A 70 2.17 -3.59 1.32
C VAL A 70 1.93 -2.49 2.36
N HIS A 71 2.87 -1.57 2.55
CA HIS A 71 2.67 -0.43 3.44
C HIS A 71 1.51 0.47 2.98
N ALA A 72 1.40 0.72 1.66
CA ALA A 72 0.29 1.49 1.09
C ALA A 72 -1.06 0.83 1.40
N ILE A 73 -1.18 -0.49 1.21
CA ILE A 73 -2.39 -1.25 1.56
C ILE A 73 -2.69 -1.12 3.06
N SER A 74 -1.67 -1.20 3.92
CA SER A 74 -1.85 -1.04 5.37
C SER A 74 -2.34 0.36 5.79
N VAL A 75 -2.03 1.40 5.02
CA VAL A 75 -2.35 2.80 5.36
C VAL A 75 -3.68 3.25 4.74
N PHE A 76 -3.92 2.90 3.48
CA PHE A 76 -5.11 3.33 2.74
C PHE A 76 -6.24 2.29 2.76
N GLY A 77 -5.92 1.04 3.09
CA GLY A 77 -6.86 -0.08 3.07
C GLY A 77 -7.05 -0.68 1.68
N PHE A 78 -7.69 -1.84 1.63
CA PHE A 78 -7.98 -2.56 0.39
C PHE A 78 -8.90 -1.77 -0.56
N GLY A 79 -9.79 -0.94 -0.03
CA GLY A 79 -10.68 -0.09 -0.83
C GLY A 79 -9.95 0.93 -1.72
N PHE A 80 -8.72 1.33 -1.38
CA PHE A 80 -7.89 2.19 -2.24
C PHE A 80 -7.33 1.44 -3.46
N VAL A 81 -7.00 0.15 -3.29
CA VAL A 81 -6.40 -0.68 -4.35
C VAL A 81 -7.47 -1.28 -5.27
N PHE A 82 -8.58 -1.76 -4.69
CA PHE A 82 -9.61 -2.49 -5.44
C PHE A 82 -10.92 -1.70 -5.67
N GLY A 83 -11.01 -0.48 -5.13
CA GLY A 83 -12.18 0.40 -5.22
C GLY A 83 -13.33 0.00 -4.31
N LYS A 84 -14.29 0.91 -4.08
CA LYS A 84 -15.49 0.68 -3.26
C LYS A 84 -16.31 -0.54 -3.72
N ASN A 85 -16.34 -0.81 -5.03
CA ASN A 85 -17.05 -1.96 -5.59
C ASN A 85 -16.50 -3.30 -5.05
N TRP A 86 -15.23 -3.37 -4.64
CA TRP A 86 -14.69 -4.59 -4.05
C TRP A 86 -15.24 -4.85 -2.64
N GLU A 87 -15.34 -3.80 -1.80
CA GLU A 87 -15.92 -3.91 -0.47
C GLU A 87 -17.39 -4.33 -0.54
N GLU A 88 -18.18 -3.72 -1.42
CA GLU A 88 -19.59 -4.08 -1.62
C GLU A 88 -19.77 -5.51 -2.12
N ARG A 89 -18.94 -5.96 -3.07
CA ARG A 89 -18.96 -7.36 -3.54
C ARG A 89 -18.62 -8.34 -2.43
N LYS A 90 -17.62 -8.04 -1.59
CA LYS A 90 -17.23 -8.92 -0.48
C LYS A 90 -18.28 -8.95 0.61
N LEU A 91 -18.89 -7.81 0.94
CA LEU A 91 -20.01 -7.76 1.88
C LEU A 91 -21.20 -8.59 1.38
N LYS A 92 -21.55 -8.46 0.09
CA LYS A 92 -22.61 -9.27 -0.52
C LYS A 92 -22.28 -10.76 -0.49
N GLN A 93 -21.04 -11.14 -0.79
CA GLN A 93 -20.60 -12.53 -0.71
C GLN A 93 -20.77 -13.11 0.70
N PHE A 94 -20.33 -12.40 1.74
CA PHE A 94 -20.49 -12.84 3.13
C PHE A 94 -21.96 -12.99 3.54
N MET A 95 -22.81 -12.05 3.13
CA MET A 95 -24.26 -12.10 3.40
C MET A 95 -24.94 -13.27 2.69
N ASP A 96 -24.52 -13.61 1.47
CA ASP A 96 -25.06 -14.75 0.72
C ASP A 96 -24.54 -16.09 1.28
N GLU A 97 -23.28 -16.14 1.74
CA GLU A 97 -22.72 -17.30 2.47
C GLU A 97 -23.46 -17.56 3.80
N GLU A 98 -23.71 -16.54 4.62
CA GLU A 98 -24.50 -16.67 5.85
C GLU A 98 -25.92 -17.18 5.58
N LYS A 99 -26.59 -16.67 4.53
CA LYS A 99 -27.94 -17.14 4.16
C LYS A 99 -27.93 -18.60 3.73
N GLY A 100 -26.94 -18.99 2.93
CA GLY A 100 -26.77 -20.37 2.48
C GLY A 100 -26.46 -21.33 3.63
N GLU A 101 -25.62 -20.92 4.59
CA GLU A 101 -25.39 -21.70 5.80
C GLU A 101 -26.66 -21.82 6.65
N ARG A 102 -27.38 -20.73 6.89
CA ARG A 102 -28.61 -20.74 7.70
C ARG A 102 -29.69 -21.66 7.12
N GLN A 103 -29.86 -21.68 5.79
CA GLN A 103 -30.76 -22.60 5.09
C GLN A 103 -30.31 -24.06 5.12
N ARG A 104 -29.03 -24.33 5.42
CA ARG A 104 -28.48 -25.69 5.52
C ARG A 104 -28.66 -26.31 6.90
N TRP A 105 -28.96 -25.49 7.91
CA TRP A 105 -29.19 -25.89 9.30
C TRP A 105 -30.67 -25.86 9.71
N GLU A 106 -31.57 -25.51 8.77
CA GLU A 106 -33.03 -25.63 8.86
C GLU A 106 -33.52 -26.84 8.06
#